data_AF-A0A7J6Q0E8-F1
#
_entry.id   AF-A0A7J6Q0E8-F1
#
_cell.length_a   1.000
_cell.length_b   1.000
_cell.length_c   1.000
_cell.angle_alpha   90.00
_cell.angle_beta   90.00
_cell.angle_gamma   90.00
#
_symmetry.space_group_name_H-M   'P 1'
#
loop_
_entity.id
_entity.type
_entity.pdbx_description
1 polymer ?
#
loop_
_entity_poly.entity_id
_entity_poly.type
_entity_poly.pdbx_seq_one_letter_code
_entity_poly.pdbx_strand_id
1 'polypeptide(L)'
;MYGGGRSGYSPHEHLFSRLAGIYPNLPRLRQDITSLLQTIQSLRPNVGVFGSGRNQVQLFYLYGTVPIVFSGATYNIPMTVYFDPPYPSVPPRCFVSPTAGMSIKPRHQHVDHNGMVYLPYLNTWSPYSSTLPELITIIA
;
A
#
# COMPACT_ATOMS: atom_id res chain seq x y z
N MET A 1 -29.21 -6.17 -24.95
CA MET A 1 -27.78 -5.86 -25.08
C MET A 1 -27.60 -4.39 -24.71
N TYR A 2 -27.43 -4.08 -23.42
CA TYR A 2 -27.17 -2.71 -22.99
C TYR A 2 -25.67 -2.50 -22.88
N GLY A 3 -25.14 -1.81 -23.89
CA GLY A 3 -23.82 -1.23 -23.87
C GLY A 3 -23.75 -0.10 -22.84
N GLY A 4 -22.59 0.00 -22.20
CA GLY A 4 -22.29 1.00 -21.20
C GLY A 4 -21.03 0.64 -20.43
N GLY A 5 -19.99 0.20 -21.15
CA GLY A 5 -18.66 0.05 -20.56
C GLY A 5 -18.21 1.41 -20.07
N ARG A 6 -18.36 1.67 -18.77
CA ARG A 6 -17.77 2.82 -18.11
C ARG A 6 -16.27 2.76 -18.43
N SER A 7 -15.82 3.62 -19.35
CA SER A 7 -14.42 4.03 -19.41
C SER A 7 -14.18 4.86 -18.15
N GLY A 8 -14.06 4.16 -17.03
CA GLY A 8 -13.81 4.73 -15.73
C GLY A 8 -12.33 5.03 -15.65
N TYR A 9 -11.93 6.19 -16.15
CA TYR A 9 -10.63 6.74 -15.81
C TYR A 9 -10.58 6.86 -14.29
N SER A 10 -9.78 6.02 -13.65
CA SER A 10 -9.47 6.20 -12.23
C SER A 10 -8.84 7.60 -12.09
N PRO A 11 -9.27 8.44 -11.14
CA PRO A 11 -8.72 9.80 -10.95
C PRO A 11 -7.19 9.81 -10.82
N HIS A 12 -6.61 8.65 -10.52
CA HIS A 12 -5.21 8.42 -10.23
C HIS A 12 -4.38 7.89 -11.43
N GLU A 13 -4.98 7.72 -12.62
CA GLU A 13 -4.27 7.24 -13.81
C GLU A 13 -3.04 8.09 -14.16
N HIS A 14 -3.16 9.41 -14.00
CA HIS A 14 -2.07 10.36 -14.23
C HIS A 14 -0.86 10.16 -13.31
N LEU A 15 -1.00 9.44 -12.19
CA LEU A 15 0.13 9.11 -11.31
C LEU A 15 1.03 8.05 -11.95
N PHE A 16 0.45 7.05 -12.62
CA PHE A 16 1.21 5.96 -13.23
C PHE A 16 2.07 6.45 -14.40
N SER A 17 1.64 7.47 -15.13
CA SER A 17 2.47 8.05 -16.21
C SER A 17 3.78 8.65 -15.67
N ARG A 18 3.76 9.22 -14.45
CA ARG A 18 4.96 9.75 -13.77
C ARG A 18 5.92 8.67 -13.28
N LEU A 19 5.49 7.41 -13.30
CA LEU A 19 6.26 6.25 -12.85
C LEU A 19 6.87 5.47 -14.02
N ALA A 20 6.52 5.82 -15.25
CA ALA A 20 7.10 5.22 -16.45
C ALA A 20 8.62 5.41 -16.43
N GLY A 21 9.37 4.31 -16.55
CA GLY A 21 10.84 4.30 -16.46
C GLY A 21 11.42 4.21 -15.04
N ILE A 22 10.59 4.34 -13.99
CA ILE A 22 11.01 4.08 -12.60
C ILE A 22 10.69 2.63 -12.22
N TYR A 23 9.46 2.18 -12.49
CA TYR A 23 9.04 0.81 -12.18
C TYR A 23 9.16 -0.06 -13.44
N PRO A 24 9.94 -1.16 -13.42
CA PRO A 24 10.12 -2.05 -14.54
C PRO A 24 8.84 -2.81 -14.87
N ASN A 25 7.99 -3.09 -13.87
CA ASN A 25 6.71 -3.76 -14.06
C ASN A 25 5.52 -2.87 -13.66
N LEU A 26 5.43 -1.71 -14.32
CA LEU A 26 4.34 -0.76 -14.11
C LEU A 26 2.93 -1.34 -14.38
N PRO A 27 2.69 -2.19 -15.40
CA PRO A 27 1.37 -2.79 -15.62
C PRO A 27 0.90 -3.61 -14.41
N ARG A 28 1.81 -4.38 -13.80
CA ARG A 28 1.51 -5.17 -12.61
C ARG A 28 1.22 -4.29 -11.40
N LEU A 29 2.06 -3.27 -11.13
CA LEU A 29 1.80 -2.31 -10.07
C LEU A 29 0.41 -1.67 -10.23
N ARG A 30 0.08 -1.17 -11.41
CA ARG A 30 -1.23 -0.57 -11.69
C ARG A 30 -2.39 -1.53 -11.41
N GLN A 31 -2.28 -2.78 -11.84
CA GLN A 31 -3.31 -3.80 -11.62
C GLN A 31 -3.53 -4.06 -10.12
N ASP A 32 -2.45 -4.27 -9.37
CA ASP A 32 -2.51 -4.56 -7.93
C ASP A 32 -3.11 -3.38 -7.15
N ILE A 33 -2.70 -2.15 -7.48
CA ILE A 33 -3.26 -0.93 -6.87
C ILE A 33 -4.74 -0.79 -7.19
N THR A 34 -5.13 -1.01 -8.45
CA THR A 34 -6.54 -0.91 -8.86
C THR A 34 -7.39 -1.92 -8.11
N SER A 35 -6.90 -3.16 -7.98
CA SER A 35 -7.59 -4.22 -7.23
C SER A 35 -7.73 -3.87 -5.75
N LEU A 36 -6.66 -3.34 -5.12
CA LEU A 36 -6.71 -2.94 -3.71
C LEU A 36 -7.65 -1.74 -3.47
N LEU A 37 -7.66 -0.74 -4.35
CA LEU A 37 -8.53 0.43 -4.19
C LEU A 37 -10.02 0.10 -4.38
N GLN A 38 -10.35 -1.00 -5.07
CA GLN A 38 -11.73 -1.51 -5.15
C GLN A 38 -12.21 -2.07 -3.81
N THR A 39 -11.32 -2.67 -3.01
CA THR A 39 -11.66 -3.23 -1.69
C THR A 39 -11.53 -2.21 -0.58
N ILE A 40 -10.53 -1.31 -0.64
CA ILE A 40 -10.21 -0.33 0.40
C ILE A 40 -10.16 1.08 -0.19
N GLN A 41 -11.33 1.71 -0.24
CA GLN A 41 -11.52 3.04 -0.85
C GLN A 41 -10.96 4.19 0.01
N SER A 42 -10.62 3.92 1.27
CA SER A 42 -9.98 4.87 2.18
C SER A 42 -8.50 5.06 1.90
N LEU A 43 -7.86 4.15 1.15
CA LEU A 43 -6.49 4.32 0.68
C LEU A 43 -6.47 5.22 -0.56
N ARG A 44 -5.43 6.04 -0.66
CA ARG A 44 -5.22 7.00 -1.73
C ARG A 44 -3.82 6.80 -2.31
N PRO A 45 -3.68 6.68 -3.64
CA PRO A 45 -2.38 6.59 -4.27
C PRO A 45 -1.72 7.95 -4.37
N ASN A 46 -0.40 7.99 -4.21
CA ASN A 46 0.39 9.19 -4.34
C ASN A 46 1.82 8.85 -4.78
N VAL A 47 2.56 9.88 -5.22
CA VAL A 47 3.95 9.78 -5.63
C VAL A 47 4.73 10.87 -4.90
N GLY A 48 5.79 10.47 -4.21
CA GLY A 48 6.59 11.37 -3.39
C GLY A 48 8.07 11.05 -3.47
N VAL A 49 8.88 12.01 -3.04
CA VAL A 49 10.33 11.82 -2.93
C VAL A 49 10.65 11.24 -1.56
N PHE A 50 11.36 10.12 -1.55
CA PHE A 50 11.81 9.43 -0.36
C PHE A 50 13.34 9.51 -0.26
N GLY A 51 13.87 9.69 0.95
CA GLY A 51 15.31 9.83 1.20
C GLY A 51 15.74 11.26 1.51
N SER A 52 17.02 11.45 1.79
CA SER A 52 17.62 12.75 2.13
C SER A 52 18.87 13.02 1.30
N GLY A 53 19.14 14.29 1.01
CA GLY A 53 20.31 14.74 0.25
C GLY A 53 20.36 14.16 -1.17
N ARG A 54 21.47 13.53 -1.54
CA ARG A 54 21.72 12.99 -2.89
C ARG A 54 21.02 11.65 -3.17
N ASN A 55 20.46 11.00 -2.14
CA ASN A 55 19.84 9.68 -2.23
C ASN A 55 18.31 9.77 -2.31
N GLN A 56 17.80 10.80 -2.99
CA GLN A 56 16.36 10.99 -3.19
C GLN A 56 15.86 10.06 -4.29
N VAL A 57 14.80 9.31 -4.01
CA VAL A 57 14.14 8.42 -4.96
C VAL A 57 12.66 8.74 -4.99
N GLN A 58 12.09 8.86 -6.19
CA GLN A 58 10.66 9.03 -6.36
C GLN A 58 9.98 7.66 -6.19
N LEU A 59 9.12 7.54 -5.18
CA LEU A 59 8.38 6.31 -4.87
C LEU A 59 6.89 6.54 -5.00
N PHE A 60 6.21 5.53 -5.51
CA PHE A 60 4.78 5.38 -5.38
C PHE A 60 4.43 4.80 -4.01
N TYR A 61 3.36 5.32 -3.41
CA TYR A 61 2.84 4.81 -2.16
C TYR A 61 1.32 4.97 -2.09
N LEU A 62 0.69 4.14 -1.27
CA LEU A 62 -0.68 4.33 -0.81
C LEU A 62 -0.66 4.91 0.60
N TYR A 63 -1.57 5.83 0.90
CA TYR A 63 -1.76 6.34 2.24
C TYR A 63 -3.26 6.46 2.55
N GLY A 64 -3.64 6.29 3.80
CA GLY A 64 -5.04 6.39 4.22
C GLY A 64 -5.28 5.57 5.49
N THR A 65 -6.48 5.02 5.64
CA THR A 65 -6.81 4.17 6.77
C THR A 65 -7.23 2.78 6.32
N VAL A 66 -6.93 1.77 7.12
CA VAL A 66 -7.44 0.41 6.94
C VAL A 66 -8.29 0.05 8.16
N PRO A 67 -9.52 -0.44 7.96
CA PRO A 67 -10.36 -0.91 9.05
C PRO A 67 -9.82 -2.22 9.61
N ILE A 68 -9.63 -2.30 10.92
CA ILE A 68 -9.26 -3.52 11.65
C ILE A 68 -10.32 -3.82 12.72
N VAL A 69 -10.51 -5.07 13.09
CA VAL A 69 -11.43 -5.44 14.19
C VAL A 69 -10.64 -5.81 15.42
N PHE A 70 -10.80 -5.03 16.49
CA PHE A 70 -10.15 -5.28 17.77
C PHE A 70 -11.17 -5.22 18.90
N SER A 71 -11.22 -6.27 19.73
CA SER A 71 -12.15 -6.34 20.88
C SER A 71 -13.62 -6.05 20.54
N GLY A 72 -14.08 -6.49 19.37
CA GLY A 72 -15.48 -6.31 18.93
C GLY A 72 -15.81 -4.94 18.34
N ALA A 73 -14.84 -4.03 18.22
CA ALA A 73 -15.00 -2.73 17.60
C ALA A 73 -14.09 -2.58 16.36
N THR A 74 -14.55 -1.83 15.37
CA THR A 74 -13.77 -1.51 14.17
C THR A 74 -12.97 -0.24 14.38
N TYR A 75 -11.65 -0.30 14.17
CA TYR A 75 -10.73 0.83 14.25
C TYR A 75 -10.14 1.14 12.88
N ASN A 76 -10.10 2.41 12.51
CA ASN A 76 -9.49 2.86 11.26
C ASN A 76 -8.02 3.18 11.51
N ILE A 77 -7.12 2.25 11.19
CA ILE A 77 -5.69 2.39 11.43
C ILE A 77 -5.05 3.15 10.28
N PRO A 78 -4.42 4.31 10.53
CA PRO A 78 -3.71 5.02 9.48
C PRO A 78 -2.49 4.23 9.04
N MET A 79 -2.36 4.02 7.73
CA MET A 79 -1.26 3.28 7.13
C MET A 79 -0.73 3.95 5.88
N THR A 80 0.57 3.74 5.66
CA THR A 80 1.27 4.07 4.43
C THR A 80 1.94 2.81 3.88
N VAL A 81 1.70 2.51 2.60
CA VAL A 81 2.27 1.35 1.90
C VAL A 81 3.16 1.85 0.78
N TYR A 82 4.47 1.67 0.91
CA TYR A 82 5.46 2.05 -0.10
C TYR A 82 5.78 0.89 -1.03
N PHE A 83 6.03 1.20 -2.30
CA PHE A 83 6.40 0.22 -3.32
C PHE A 83 7.79 0.60 -3.82
N ASP A 84 8.78 -0.27 -3.66
CA ASP A 84 10.10 0.01 -4.22
C ASP A 84 10.15 -0.38 -5.71
N PRO A 85 11.00 0.25 -6.53
CA PRO A 85 11.08 0.00 -7.97
C PRO A 85 11.19 -1.47 -8.41
N PRO A 86 11.82 -2.42 -7.70
CA PRO A 86 11.77 -3.82 -8.15
C PRO A 86 10.41 -4.51 -7.92
N TYR A 87 9.38 -3.83 -7.40
CA TYR A 87 8.04 -4.41 -7.24
C TYR A 87 7.49 -5.01 -8.55
N PRO A 88 6.90 -6.21 -8.53
CA PRO A 88 6.57 -7.03 -7.36
C PRO A 88 7.66 -8.04 -6.94
N SER A 89 8.87 -7.99 -7.50
CA SER A 89 9.96 -8.91 -7.11
C SER A 89 10.38 -8.77 -5.65
N VAL A 90 10.11 -7.62 -5.04
CA VAL A 90 10.18 -7.38 -3.59
C VAL A 90 8.80 -7.04 -3.05
N PRO A 91 8.50 -7.39 -1.78
CA PRO A 91 7.25 -7.00 -1.15
C PRO A 91 7.13 -5.47 -1.00
N PRO A 92 5.91 -4.94 -0.86
CA PRO A 92 5.73 -3.56 -0.42
C PRO A 92 6.18 -3.39 1.04
N ARG A 93 6.48 -2.16 1.44
CA ARG A 93 6.78 -1.79 2.82
C ARG A 93 5.58 -1.10 3.45
N CYS A 94 5.00 -1.72 4.47
CA CYS A 94 3.83 -1.19 5.17
C CYS A 94 4.25 -0.51 6.49
N PHE A 95 3.68 0.66 6.75
CA PHE A 95 3.90 1.43 7.97
C PHE A 95 2.57 1.84 8.58
N VAL A 96 2.39 1.59 9.86
CA VAL A 96 1.37 2.24 10.68
C VAL A 96 1.84 3.67 10.95
N SER A 97 0.96 4.65 10.77
CA SER A 97 1.25 6.07 10.96
C SER A 97 0.36 6.63 12.07
N PRO A 98 0.70 6.47 13.36
CA PRO A 98 -0.13 6.93 14.47
C PRO A 98 -0.43 8.42 14.36
N THR A 99 -1.70 8.81 14.49
CA THR A 99 -2.09 10.23 14.61
C THR A 99 -1.88 10.74 16.04
N ALA A 100 -2.03 12.04 16.25
CA ALA A 100 -1.96 12.64 17.58
C ALA A 100 -2.93 11.93 18.54
N GLY A 101 -2.39 11.31 19.60
CA GLY A 101 -3.15 10.53 20.58
C GLY A 101 -3.17 9.02 20.34
N MET A 102 -2.63 8.53 19.23
CA MET A 102 -2.40 7.09 19.01
C MET A 102 -0.98 6.71 19.42
N SER A 103 -0.81 5.49 19.93
CA SER A 103 0.49 4.86 20.12
C SER A 103 0.46 3.43 19.63
N ILE A 104 1.57 2.98 19.08
CA ILE A 104 1.74 1.56 18.76
C ILE A 104 1.86 0.82 20.09
N LYS A 105 1.08 -0.26 20.25
CA LYS A 105 1.08 -1.06 21.47
C LYS A 105 2.52 -1.49 21.83
N PRO A 106 2.99 -1.27 23.07
CA PRO A 106 4.30 -1.73 23.48
C PRO A 106 4.46 -3.25 23.23
N ARG A 107 5.61 -3.64 22.69
CA ARG A 107 5.93 -5.04 22.32
C ARG A 107 4.92 -5.67 21.35
N HIS A 108 4.38 -4.88 20.41
CA HIS A 108 3.55 -5.41 19.34
C HIS A 108 4.32 -6.47 18.53
N GLN A 109 3.69 -7.60 18.25
CA GLN A 109 4.36 -8.76 17.63
C GLN A 109 4.82 -8.50 16.20
N HIS A 110 4.08 -7.66 15.47
CA HIS A 110 4.25 -7.46 14.02
C HIS A 110 4.54 -6.02 13.64
N VAL A 111 4.69 -5.10 14.59
CA VAL A 111 4.89 -3.67 14.30
C VAL A 111 5.96 -3.16 15.22
N ASP A 112 7.00 -2.54 14.66
CA ASP A 112 8.09 -1.96 15.45
C ASP A 112 7.73 -0.56 16.00
N HIS A 113 8.68 0.05 16.70
CA HIS A 113 8.52 1.39 17.28
C HIS A 113 8.42 2.51 16.23
N ASN A 114 8.87 2.28 15.00
CA ASN A 114 8.76 3.22 13.88
C ASN A 114 7.47 3.00 13.08
N GLY A 115 6.64 2.03 13.46
CA GLY A 115 5.42 1.67 12.75
C GLY A 115 5.63 0.70 11.59
N MET A 116 6.84 0.22 11.33
CA MET A 116 7.08 -0.73 10.25
C MET A 116 6.42 -2.08 10.57
N VAL A 117 5.67 -2.59 9.61
CA VAL A 117 4.93 -3.86 9.72
C VAL A 117 5.81 -5.02 9.24
N TYR A 118 5.87 -6.07 10.04
CA TYR A 118 6.59 -7.32 9.79
C TYR A 118 5.63 -8.50 9.90
N LEU A 119 5.34 -9.12 8.76
CA LEU A 119 4.43 -10.26 8.66
C LEU A 119 5.12 -11.43 7.95
N PRO A 120 4.83 -12.68 8.34
CA PRO A 120 5.30 -13.86 7.60
C PRO A 120 4.96 -13.77 6.10
N TYR A 121 3.78 -13.23 5.76
CA TYR A 121 3.35 -13.03 4.39
C TYR A 121 4.27 -12.12 3.57
N LEU A 122 4.85 -11.08 4.19
CA LEU A 122 5.84 -10.22 3.53
C LEU A 122 7.18 -10.95 3.33
N ASN A 123 7.56 -11.82 4.28
CA ASN A 123 8.78 -12.63 4.18
C ASN A 123 8.70 -13.71 3.10
N THR A 124 7.50 -14.28 2.88
CA THR A 124 7.23 -15.29 1.84
C THR A 124 6.59 -14.68 0.60
N TRP A 125 6.73 -13.36 0.40
CA TRP A 125 6.13 -12.67 -0.73
C TRP A 125 6.59 -13.26 -2.06
N SER A 126 5.62 -13.56 -2.92
CA SER A 126 5.84 -14.10 -4.25
C SER A 126 5.34 -13.11 -5.31
N PRO A 127 6.18 -12.71 -6.28
CA PRO A 127 5.73 -11.84 -7.36
C PRO A 127 4.61 -12.48 -8.22
N TYR A 128 4.41 -13.79 -8.13
CA TYR A 128 3.44 -14.50 -8.97
C TYR A 128 2.11 -14.76 -8.27
N SER A 129 2.12 -14.99 -6.94
CA SER A 129 0.95 -15.44 -6.19
C SER A 129 0.51 -14.49 -5.09
N SER A 130 1.40 -13.65 -4.56
CA SER A 130 1.03 -12.71 -3.50
C SER A 130 0.26 -11.51 -4.04
N THR A 131 -0.69 -11.02 -3.26
CA THR A 131 -1.58 -9.92 -3.64
C THR A 131 -1.73 -8.89 -2.52
N LEU A 132 -1.97 -7.63 -2.88
CA LEU A 132 -2.17 -6.55 -1.91
C LEU A 132 -3.47 -6.70 -1.10
N PRO A 133 -4.63 -7.11 -1.68
CA PRO A 133 -5.83 -7.34 -0.89
C PRO A 133 -5.64 -8.41 0.21
N GLU A 134 -4.91 -9.49 -0.10
CA GLU A 134 -4.59 -10.53 0.89
C GLU A 134 -3.67 -9.98 1.98
N LEU A 135 -2.61 -9.26 1.62
CA LEU A 135 -1.72 -8.58 2.57
C LEU A 135 -2.51 -7.69 3.54
N ILE A 136 -3.43 -6.86 3.05
CA ILE A 136 -4.19 -5.96 3.92
C ILE A 136 -5.20 -6.73 4.78
N THR A 137 -5.77 -7.82 4.26
CA THR A 137 -6.63 -8.71 5.06
C THR A 137 -5.88 -9.34 6.23
N ILE A 138 -4.60 -9.70 6.03
CA ILE A 138 -3.74 -10.26 7.09
C ILE A 138 -3.35 -9.19 8.13
N ILE A 139 -3.33 -7.91 7.74
CA ILE A 139 -3.04 -6.80 8.66
C ILE A 139 -4.25 -6.47 9.56
N ALA A 140 -5.47 -6.67 9.06
CA ALA A 140 -6.73 -6.27 9.70
C ALA A 140 -7.25 -7.25 10.75
#